data_AF-A0A8G2FHB3-F1
#
_entry.id   AF-A0A8G2FHB3-F1
#
_cell.length_a   1.000
_cell.length_b   1.000
_cell.length_c   1.000
_cell.angle_alpha   90.00
_cell.angle_beta   90.00
_cell.angle_gamma   90.00
#
_symmetry.space_group_name_H-M   'P 1'
#
loop_
_entity.id
_entity.type
_entity.pdbx_description
1 polymer ?
#
loop_
_entity_poly.entity_id
_entity_poly.type
_entity_poly.pdbx_seq_one_letter_code
_entity_poly.pdbx_strand_id
1 'polypeptide(L)'
;MAKSLHSGADRPRLEALINAFVYELFFADELHARNLHPFAAAREAGLMNLTTLEGPALARAAEDWSRCLADPAHPLYATLFDLQSIDAVRIIEGRT
;
A
#
# COMPACT_ATOMS: atom_id res chain seq x y z
N MET A 1 -6.79 -1.73 -20.89
CA MET A 1 -6.49 -0.29 -20.69
C MET A 1 -7.28 0.19 -19.47
N ALA A 2 -6.84 -0.16 -18.27
CA ALA A 2 -7.52 0.25 -17.03
C ALA A 2 -7.20 1.71 -16.76
N LYS A 3 -8.22 2.57 -16.90
CA LYS A 3 -8.14 4.01 -16.73
C LYS A 3 -7.92 4.30 -15.24
N SER A 4 -6.66 4.55 -14.88
CA SER A 4 -6.23 4.87 -13.50
C SER A 4 -7.08 6.02 -12.93
N LEU A 5 -7.35 5.93 -11.63
CA LEU A 5 -8.33 6.71 -10.88
C LEU A 5 -7.77 8.09 -10.49
N HIS A 6 -7.72 9.03 -11.43
CA HIS A 6 -7.04 10.35 -11.29
C HIS A 6 -7.82 11.48 -10.57
N SER A 7 -8.16 11.41 -9.28
CA SER A 7 -8.68 12.61 -8.57
C SER A 7 -8.39 12.71 -7.06
N GLY A 8 -7.13 12.93 -6.69
CA GLY A 8 -6.75 13.36 -5.33
C GLY A 8 -5.25 13.25 -5.13
N ALA A 9 -4.61 14.27 -4.55
CA ALA A 9 -3.16 14.36 -4.42
C ALA A 9 -2.51 13.20 -3.61
N ASP A 10 -3.30 12.44 -2.83
CA ASP A 10 -2.87 11.25 -2.07
C ASP A 10 -3.18 9.90 -2.75
N ARG A 11 -3.82 9.90 -3.92
CA ARG A 11 -4.19 8.66 -4.62
C ARG A 11 -3.04 7.75 -5.05
N PRO A 12 -1.83 8.25 -5.41
CA PRO A 12 -0.74 7.35 -5.79
C PRO A 12 -0.38 6.36 -4.67
N ARG A 13 -0.51 6.79 -3.41
CA ARG A 13 -0.09 6.00 -2.25
C ARG A 13 -1.15 4.97 -1.83
N LEU A 14 -2.42 5.33 -1.90
CA LEU A 14 -3.50 4.37 -1.69
C LEU A 14 -3.54 3.33 -2.81
N GLU A 15 -3.35 3.73 -4.06
CA GLU A 15 -3.22 2.81 -5.19
C GLU A 15 -2.01 1.89 -5.02
N ALA A 16 -0.85 2.42 -4.61
CA ALA A 16 0.33 1.61 -4.30
C ALA A 16 0.07 0.58 -3.18
N LEU A 17 -0.66 0.97 -2.12
CA LEU A 17 -1.04 0.06 -1.04
C LEU A 17 -1.96 -1.06 -1.54
N ILE A 18 -2.98 -0.74 -2.34
CA ILE A 18 -3.89 -1.74 -2.91
C ILE A 18 -3.12 -2.68 -3.83
N ASN A 19 -2.25 -2.14 -4.69
CA ASN A 19 -1.41 -2.95 -5.56
C ASN A 19 -0.50 -3.88 -4.74
N ALA A 20 0.09 -3.39 -3.65
CA ALA A 20 0.91 -4.19 -2.75
C ALA A 20 0.15 -5.39 -2.17
N PHE A 21 -1.11 -5.19 -1.75
CA PHE A 21 -1.97 -6.28 -1.30
C PHE A 21 -2.29 -7.27 -2.43
N VAL A 22 -2.59 -6.77 -3.63
CA VAL A 22 -2.82 -7.64 -4.79
C VAL A 22 -1.56 -8.45 -5.11
N TYR A 23 -0.37 -7.83 -5.09
CA TYR A 23 0.87 -8.55 -5.34
C TYR A 23 1.13 -9.63 -4.29
N GLU A 24 0.89 -9.36 -3.00
CA GLU A 24 1.04 -10.39 -1.98
C GLU A 24 0.02 -11.52 -2.10
N LEU A 25 -1.18 -11.27 -2.63
CA LEU A 25 -2.16 -12.33 -2.90
C LEU A 25 -1.77 -13.26 -4.05
N PHE A 26 -1.06 -12.76 -5.07
CA PHE A 26 -0.77 -13.51 -6.30
C PHE A 26 0.70 -13.92 -6.47
N PHE A 27 1.63 -13.25 -5.79
CA PHE A 27 3.08 -13.42 -5.89
C PHE A 27 3.72 -13.47 -4.49
N ALA A 28 3.06 -14.14 -3.55
CA ALA A 28 3.48 -14.23 -2.15
C ALA A 28 4.92 -14.73 -2.03
N ASP A 29 5.27 -15.80 -2.76
CA ASP A 29 6.59 -16.41 -2.70
C ASP A 29 7.69 -15.43 -3.14
N GLU A 30 7.47 -14.67 -4.22
CA GLU A 30 8.41 -13.67 -4.72
C GLU A 30 8.59 -12.48 -3.77
N LEU A 31 7.50 -12.05 -3.13
CA LEU A 31 7.53 -10.95 -2.16
C LEU A 31 8.19 -11.39 -0.84
N HIS A 32 7.81 -12.55 -0.33
CA HIS A 32 8.30 -13.08 0.95
C HIS A 32 9.78 -13.50 0.84
N ALA A 33 10.23 -14.00 -0.31
CA ALA A 33 11.66 -14.25 -0.58
C ALA A 33 12.52 -12.98 -0.47
N ARG A 34 11.90 -11.80 -0.62
CA ARG A 34 12.52 -10.48 -0.45
C ARG A 34 12.19 -9.82 0.88
N ASN A 35 11.60 -10.56 1.82
CA ASN A 35 11.14 -10.10 3.13
C ASN A 35 10.12 -8.94 3.03
N LEU A 36 9.31 -8.93 1.98
CA LEU A 36 8.24 -7.94 1.79
C LEU A 36 6.91 -8.56 2.19
N HIS A 37 6.28 -7.98 3.21
CA HIS A 37 5.00 -8.45 3.74
C HIS A 37 3.99 -7.30 3.85
N PRO A 38 3.46 -6.77 2.73
CA PRO A 38 2.50 -5.66 2.72
C PRO A 38 1.34 -5.76 3.73
N PHE A 39 0.66 -6.92 3.83
CA PHE A 39 -0.42 -7.14 4.78
C PHE A 39 0.05 -7.04 6.23
N ALA A 40 1.21 -7.64 6.54
CA ALA A 40 1.77 -7.57 7.88
C ALA A 40 2.15 -6.12 8.23
N ALA A 41 2.84 -5.43 7.33
CA ALA A 41 3.24 -4.04 7.49
C ALA A 41 2.04 -3.09 7.69
N ALA A 42 0.96 -3.27 6.92
CA ALA A 42 -0.25 -2.45 7.07
C ALA A 42 -0.99 -2.73 8.39
N ARG A 43 -1.04 -4.00 8.82
CA ARG A 43 -1.61 -4.38 10.12
C ARG A 43 -0.80 -3.78 11.28
N GLU A 44 0.53 -3.85 11.21
CA GLU A 44 1.43 -3.25 12.20
C GLU A 44 1.35 -1.73 12.22
N ALA A 45 1.09 -1.11 11.07
CA ALA A 45 0.75 0.31 10.96
C ALA A 45 -0.63 0.67 11.56
N GLY A 46 -1.38 -0.29 12.09
CA GLY A 46 -2.66 -0.05 12.76
C GLY A 46 -3.87 0.04 11.82
N LEU A 47 -3.78 -0.44 10.58
CA LEU A 47 -4.92 -0.41 9.63
C LEU A 47 -6.19 -1.06 10.23
N MET A 48 -6.01 -2.13 11.00
CA MET A 48 -7.13 -2.85 11.62
C MET A 48 -7.90 -2.03 12.64
N ASN A 49 -7.29 -0.99 13.22
CA ASN A 49 -7.96 -0.11 14.18
C ASN A 49 -9.13 0.65 13.52
N LEU A 50 -9.05 0.88 12.21
CA LEU A 50 -10.10 1.55 11.44
C LEU A 50 -11.37 0.70 11.30
N THR A 51 -11.27 -0.63 11.38
CA THR A 51 -12.41 -1.55 11.15
C THR A 51 -13.53 -1.43 12.16
N THR A 52 -13.26 -0.81 13.31
CA THR A 52 -14.24 -0.61 14.39
C THR A 52 -14.92 0.77 14.34
N LEU A 53 -14.52 1.62 13.39
CA LEU A 53 -14.98 3.00 13.29
C LEU A 53 -15.96 3.14 12.13
N GLU A 54 -16.89 4.10 12.26
CA GLU A 54 -17.85 4.44 11.22
C GLU A 54 -17.99 5.96 11.06
N GLY A 55 -18.56 6.38 9.93
CA GLY A 55 -18.93 7.76 9.67
C GLY A 55 -17.77 8.76 9.80
N PRO A 56 -17.98 9.94 10.42
CA PRO A 56 -16.95 10.96 10.54
C PRO A 56 -15.70 10.53 11.32
N ALA A 57 -15.84 9.63 12.31
CA ALA A 57 -14.72 9.13 13.09
C ALA A 57 -13.78 8.26 12.23
N LEU A 58 -14.35 7.40 11.38
CA LEU A 58 -13.59 6.63 10.40
C LEU A 58 -12.87 7.54 9.41
N ALA A 59 -13.57 8.53 8.84
CA ALA A 59 -12.98 9.45 7.88
C ALA A 59 -11.75 10.17 8.46
N ARG A 60 -11.86 10.64 9.71
CA ARG A 60 -10.75 11.31 10.38
C ARG A 60 -9.58 10.37 10.67
N ALA A 61 -9.87 9.20 11.21
CA ALA A 61 -8.84 8.21 11.52
C ALA A 61 -8.12 7.70 10.26
N ALA A 62 -8.84 7.54 9.14
CA ALA A 62 -8.27 7.17 7.86
C ALA A 62 -7.37 8.27 7.27
N GLU A 63 -7.74 9.54 7.41
CA GLU A 63 -6.91 10.69 7.03
C GLU A 63 -5.62 10.76 7.86
N ASP A 64 -5.71 10.53 9.17
CA ASP A 64 -4.52 10.55 10.02
C ASP A 64 -3.63 9.31 9.77
N TRP A 65 -4.23 8.14 9.54
CA TRP A 65 -3.50 6.90 9.20
C TRP A 65 -2.80 6.97 7.84
N SER A 66 -3.42 7.61 6.84
CA SER A 66 -2.83 7.69 5.49
C SER A 66 -1.46 8.40 5.47
N ARG A 67 -1.15 9.21 6.49
CA ARG A 67 0.16 9.84 6.68
C ARG A 67 1.29 8.81 6.80
N CYS A 68 1.02 7.62 7.34
CA CYS A 68 1.98 6.51 7.38
C CYS A 68 2.43 6.06 5.98
N LEU A 69 1.60 6.27 4.95
CA LEU A 69 1.95 5.99 3.55
C LEU A 69 2.87 7.06 2.95
N ALA A 70 3.02 8.19 3.63
CA ALA A 70 3.80 9.34 3.18
C ALA A 70 5.11 9.56 3.94
N ASP A 71 5.26 8.95 5.11
CA ASP A 71 6.43 9.08 5.97
C ASP A 71 7.56 8.12 5.54
N PRO A 72 8.72 8.63 5.06
CA PRO A 72 9.85 7.79 4.64
C PRO A 72 10.46 6.96 5.77
N ALA A 73 10.27 7.35 7.03
CA ALA A 73 10.75 6.60 8.18
C ALA A 73 9.81 5.46 8.58
N HIS A 74 8.59 5.41 8.01
CA HIS A 74 7.59 4.42 8.37
C HIS A 74 7.84 3.09 7.61
N PRO A 75 7.84 1.92 8.29
CA PRO A 75 8.09 0.63 7.64
C PRO A 75 7.17 0.32 6.46
N LEU A 76 5.90 0.72 6.55
CA LEU A 76 4.93 0.61 5.47
C LEU A 76 5.37 1.38 4.21
N TYR A 77 5.93 2.58 4.35
CA TYR A 77 6.45 3.32 3.20
C TYR A 77 7.63 2.59 2.55
N ALA A 78 8.57 2.07 3.35
CA ALA A 78 9.72 1.32 2.85
C ALA A 78 9.27 0.08 2.06
N THR A 79 8.29 -0.68 2.57
CA THR A 79 7.72 -1.83 1.85
C THR A 79 7.12 -1.42 0.49
N LEU A 80 6.35 -0.32 0.46
CA LEU A 80 5.74 0.17 -0.79
C LEU A 80 6.78 0.69 -1.79
N PHE A 81 7.85 1.30 -1.30
CA PHE A 81 8.97 1.74 -2.13
C PHE A 81 9.75 0.55 -2.70
N ASP A 82 10.05 -0.46 -1.88
CA ASP A 82 10.82 -1.63 -2.29
C ASP A 82 10.09 -2.48 -3.33
N LEU A 83 8.75 -2.53 -3.30
CA LEU A 83 7.95 -3.18 -4.35
C LEU A 83 8.21 -2.60 -5.74
N GLN A 84 8.52 -1.31 -5.84
CA GLN A 84 8.86 -0.66 -7.12
C GLN A 84 10.17 -1.16 -7.73
N SER A 85 10.99 -1.85 -6.95
CA SER A 85 12.26 -2.46 -7.40
C SER A 85 12.10 -3.92 -7.85
N ILE A 86 10.88 -4.46 -7.86
CA ILE A 86 10.60 -5.81 -8.36
C ILE A 86 10.27 -5.74 -9.85
N ASP A 87 11.00 -6.48 -10.68
CA ASP A 87 10.80 -6.47 -12.14
C ASP A 87 9.39 -6.91 -12.53
N ALA A 88 8.82 -7.92 -11.87
CA ALA A 88 7.43 -8.34 -12.11
C ALA A 88 6.43 -7.21 -11.85
N VAL A 89 6.59 -6.46 -10.76
CA VAL A 89 5.75 -5.30 -10.42
C VAL A 89 5.91 -4.20 -11.47
N ARG A 90 7.15 -3.88 -11.86
CA ARG A 90 7.44 -2.90 -12.90
C ARG A 90 6.82 -3.25 -14.24
N ILE A 91 6.89 -4.52 -14.65
CA ILE A 91 6.29 -5.01 -15.89
C ILE A 91 4.76 -4.88 -15.85
N ILE A 92 4.13 -5.29 -14.74
CA ILE A 92 2.67 -5.18 -14.54
C ILE A 92 2.22 -3.72 -14.59
N GLU A 93 3.02 -2.80 -14.03
CA GLU A 93 2.74 -1.38 -13.98
C GLU A 93 3.20 -0.61 -15.24
N GLY A 94 3.71 -1.31 -16.26
CA GLY A 94 4.13 -0.74 -17.54
C GLY A 94 5.39 0.14 -17.47
N ARG A 95 6.23 -0.04 -16.44
CA ARG A 95 7.46 0.72 -16.18
C ARG A 95 8.71 -0.07 -16.62
N THR A 96 8.95 -0.14 -17.93
CA THR A 96 10.21 -0.65 -18.51
C THR A 96 11.35 0.33 -18.38
#